data_AF-A0A0N4ZXF8-F1
#
_entry.id   AF-A0A0N4ZXF8-F1
#
_cell.length_a   1.000
_cell.length_b   1.000
_cell.length_c   1.000
_cell.angle_alpha   90.00
_cell.angle_beta   90.00
_cell.angle_gamma   90.00
#
_symmetry.space_group_name_H-M   'P 1'
#
loop_
_entity.id
_entity.type
_entity.pdbx_description
1 polymer ?
#
loop_
_entity_poly.entity_id
_entity_poly.type
_entity_poly.pdbx_seq_one_letter_code
_entity_poly.pdbx_strand_id
1 'polypeptide(L)'
;MTKKHHSSLNIHEQKSWSVRAFHLVLCTAGIVVGYTIFGYIQEKVFLTNYGPEGEKFNYVLPLVFFQCSVNAITALICSKFNGNAIDKDTVPRTNYAIIAISYLVAMLTSNSALKHVPYPTQVLGKSCKPIPIMILGVLFASKHYNIKKYLYVLLIVIGVIIFSYKGNKVGSTGGFNFGYGEFLLLISLTADGTTGALQDRMRRDHYSDKWGMMFFMNMFSSIYLCVYTIYSGELFGFYGFVKKHMEAFYLIMSLSCASALGQCFIFKTVTEFGPLTCSIVTTIRKIISIILSVIAFGHFFSTQQAIGTIIVFGALLLDAIESKKSSSNKTKGK
;
A
#
# COMPACT_ATOMS: atom_id res chain seq x y z
N MET A 1 22.10 -28.23 15.41
CA MET A 1 20.85 -27.45 15.64
C MET A 1 20.08 -27.07 14.36
N THR A 2 20.50 -27.54 13.18
CA THR A 2 19.90 -27.19 11.87
C THR A 2 18.72 -28.08 11.42
N LYS A 3 18.50 -29.25 12.03
CA LYS A 3 17.38 -30.15 11.65
C LYS A 3 16.00 -29.71 12.17
N LYS A 4 15.92 -28.98 13.29
CA LYS A 4 14.64 -28.50 13.86
C LYS A 4 14.04 -27.32 13.07
N HIS A 5 14.86 -26.60 12.30
CA HIS A 5 14.40 -25.47 11.50
C HIS A 5 13.75 -25.89 10.18
N HIS A 6 14.17 -27.05 9.64
CA HIS A 6 13.53 -27.65 8.46
C HIS A 6 12.21 -28.36 8.80
N SER A 7 12.05 -28.88 10.01
CA SER A 7 10.80 -29.56 10.41
C SER A 7 9.62 -28.61 10.61
N SER A 8 9.84 -27.35 10.99
CA SER A 8 8.75 -26.36 11.15
C SER A 8 8.27 -25.76 9.82
N LEU A 9 9.09 -25.79 8.77
CA LEU A 9 8.69 -25.45 7.40
C LEU A 9 7.78 -26.52 6.79
N ASN A 10 8.02 -27.81 7.10
CA ASN A 10 7.26 -28.93 6.54
C ASN A 10 5.84 -29.09 7.15
N ILE A 11 5.59 -28.62 8.37
CA ILE A 11 4.25 -28.73 9.00
C ILE A 11 3.22 -27.83 8.30
N HIS A 12 3.66 -26.74 7.65
CA HIS A 12 2.78 -25.88 6.83
C HIS A 12 2.55 -26.39 5.41
N GLU A 13 3.30 -27.40 4.97
CA GLU A 13 3.31 -27.88 3.59
C GLU A 13 2.27 -28.98 3.31
N GLN A 14 1.62 -29.50 4.36
CA GLN A 14 0.63 -30.57 4.27
C GLN A 14 -0.81 -30.11 4.58
N LYS A 15 -1.12 -28.83 4.34
CA LYS A 15 -2.53 -28.38 4.31
C LYS A 15 -3.13 -28.77 2.95
N SER A 16 -4.22 -29.53 2.96
CA SER A 16 -5.02 -29.82 1.77
C SER A 16 -5.22 -28.54 0.94
N TRP A 17 -5.07 -28.64 -0.37
CA TRP A 17 -5.17 -27.51 -1.31
C TRP A 17 -6.40 -26.64 -1.04
N SER A 18 -7.52 -27.27 -0.67
CA SER A 18 -8.78 -26.60 -0.30
C SER A 18 -8.63 -25.66 0.90
N VAL A 19 -7.83 -26.02 1.91
CA VAL A 19 -7.60 -25.18 3.10
C VAL A 19 -6.71 -23.98 2.78
N ARG A 20 -5.69 -24.17 1.92
CA ARG A 20 -4.87 -23.06 1.43
C ARG A 20 -5.68 -22.10 0.56
N ALA A 21 -6.52 -22.62 -0.32
CA ALA A 21 -7.43 -21.83 -1.14
C ALA A 21 -8.40 -21.02 -0.27
N PHE A 22 -9.02 -21.66 0.73
CA PHE A 22 -9.91 -21.00 1.69
C PHE A 22 -9.21 -19.86 2.44
N HIS A 23 -8.00 -20.09 2.95
CA HIS A 23 -7.20 -19.04 3.60
C HIS A 23 -6.90 -17.86 2.66
N LEU A 24 -6.60 -18.13 1.39
CA LEU A 24 -6.34 -17.08 0.41
C LEU A 24 -7.60 -16.26 0.11
N VAL A 25 -8.75 -16.92 -0.03
CA VAL A 25 -10.05 -16.26 -0.23
C VAL A 25 -10.39 -15.38 0.97
N LEU A 26 -10.23 -15.90 2.20
CA LEU A 26 -10.44 -15.13 3.43
C LEU A 26 -9.53 -13.89 3.48
N CYS A 27 -8.24 -14.05 3.19
CA CYS A 27 -7.30 -12.94 3.14
C CYS A 27 -7.67 -11.91 2.05
N THR A 28 -8.09 -12.39 0.88
CA THR A 28 -8.53 -11.54 -0.23
C THR A 28 -9.76 -10.75 0.16
N ALA A 29 -10.79 -11.39 0.72
CA ALA A 29 -12.00 -10.75 1.20
C ALA A 29 -11.68 -9.71 2.28
N GLY A 30 -10.83 -10.05 3.26
CA GLY A 30 -10.41 -9.14 4.32
C GLY A 30 -9.65 -7.91 3.80
N ILE A 31 -8.73 -8.09 2.85
CA ILE A 31 -8.04 -6.98 2.17
C ILE A 31 -9.02 -6.12 1.39
N VAL A 32 -9.92 -6.74 0.62
CA VAL A 32 -10.91 -6.03 -0.20
C VAL A 32 -11.84 -5.20 0.68
N VAL A 33 -12.46 -5.81 1.70
CA VAL A 33 -13.39 -5.12 2.59
C VAL A 33 -12.68 -4.03 3.39
N GLY A 34 -11.61 -4.37 4.11
CA GLY A 34 -10.94 -3.42 5.00
C GLY A 34 -10.41 -2.20 4.28
N TYR A 35 -9.75 -2.40 3.13
CA TYR A 35 -9.17 -1.27 2.40
C TYR A 35 -10.13 -0.56 1.45
N THR A 36 -11.25 -1.18 1.08
CA THR A 36 -12.33 -0.46 0.39
C THR A 36 -12.98 0.52 1.35
N ILE A 37 -13.28 0.09 2.58
CA ILE A 37 -13.78 0.96 3.64
C ILE A 37 -12.76 2.06 3.94
N PHE A 38 -11.49 1.70 4.08
CA PHE A 38 -10.41 2.68 4.24
C PHE A 38 -10.41 3.71 3.10
N GLY A 39 -10.46 3.27 1.85
CA GLY A 39 -10.44 4.15 0.68
C GLY A 39 -11.61 5.13 0.66
N TYR A 40 -12.82 4.63 0.90
CA TYR A 40 -14.03 5.44 0.99
C TYR A 40 -13.92 6.50 2.10
N ILE A 41 -13.51 6.09 3.31
CA ILE A 41 -13.37 7.03 4.43
C ILE A 41 -12.23 8.03 4.16
N GLN A 42 -11.12 7.57 3.57
CA GLN A 42 -9.97 8.42 3.25
C GLN A 42 -10.37 9.53 2.29
N GLU A 43 -11.05 9.18 1.21
CA GLU A 43 -11.56 10.13 0.24
C GLU A 43 -12.57 11.10 0.89
N LYS A 44 -13.48 10.58 1.72
CA LYS A 44 -14.42 11.41 2.50
C LYS A 44 -13.68 12.40 3.41
N VAL A 45 -12.60 12.00 4.09
CA VAL A 45 -11.83 12.88 4.97
C VAL A 45 -11.28 14.10 4.23
N PHE A 46 -10.75 13.91 3.01
CA PHE A 46 -10.14 14.98 2.21
C PHE A 46 -11.16 15.80 1.38
N LEU A 47 -12.30 15.22 1.00
CA LEU A 47 -13.33 15.90 0.22
C LEU A 47 -14.37 16.64 1.07
N THR A 48 -14.56 16.25 2.33
CA THR A 48 -15.53 16.90 3.21
C THR A 48 -15.11 18.35 3.49
N ASN A 49 -16.04 19.27 3.29
CA ASN A 49 -15.94 20.65 3.73
C ASN A 49 -16.52 20.72 5.14
N TYR A 50 -15.68 20.95 6.14
CA TYR A 50 -16.06 20.87 7.55
C TYR A 50 -16.60 22.22 8.04
N GLY A 51 -17.79 22.18 8.66
CA GLY A 51 -18.50 23.34 9.17
C GLY A 51 -19.03 24.31 8.09
N PRO A 52 -19.67 25.42 8.50
CA PRO A 52 -20.31 26.37 7.60
C PRO A 52 -19.33 27.17 6.72
N GLU A 53 -18.08 27.32 7.17
CA GLU A 53 -17.00 28.01 6.43
C GLU A 53 -16.35 27.11 5.36
N GLY A 54 -16.69 25.82 5.35
CA GLY A 54 -16.19 24.85 4.37
C GLY A 54 -14.69 24.57 4.49
N GLU A 55 -14.20 24.44 5.73
CA GLU A 55 -12.78 24.22 6.02
C GLU A 55 -12.34 22.82 5.55
N LYS A 56 -11.19 22.70 4.89
CA LYS A 56 -10.69 21.42 4.37
C LYS A 56 -9.66 20.77 5.29
N PHE A 57 -9.68 19.44 5.34
CA PHE A 57 -8.69 18.68 6.10
C PHE A 57 -7.28 18.78 5.48
N ASN A 58 -6.31 19.26 6.28
CA ASN A 58 -4.93 19.48 5.81
C ASN A 58 -3.84 18.80 6.66
N TYR A 59 -4.19 18.07 7.72
CA TYR A 59 -3.23 17.57 8.71
C TYR A 59 -2.80 16.12 8.43
N VAL A 60 -1.88 15.93 7.47
CA VAL A 60 -1.48 14.58 7.03
C VAL A 60 -0.58 13.88 8.04
N LEU A 61 0.29 14.61 8.75
CA LEU A 61 1.19 13.98 9.73
C LEU A 61 0.40 13.37 10.89
N PRO A 62 -0.53 14.09 11.55
CA PRO A 62 -1.40 13.51 12.57
C PRO A 62 -2.27 12.36 12.03
N LEU A 63 -2.82 12.50 10.82
CA LEU A 63 -3.63 11.46 10.18
C LEU A 63 -2.87 10.12 10.11
N VAL A 64 -1.64 10.13 9.60
CA VAL A 64 -0.83 8.92 9.46
C VAL A 64 -0.30 8.46 10.82
N PHE A 65 -0.07 9.36 11.77
CA PHE A 65 0.30 9.01 13.14
C PHE A 65 -0.77 8.16 13.84
N PHE A 66 -2.05 8.56 13.76
CA PHE A 66 -3.14 7.78 14.32
C PHE A 66 -3.28 6.42 13.63
N GLN A 67 -3.16 6.36 12.30
CA GLN A 67 -3.19 5.09 11.56
C GLN A 67 -2.09 4.14 12.04
N CYS A 68 -0.83 4.59 12.07
CA CYS A 68 0.29 3.77 12.54
C CYS A 68 0.10 3.31 13.99
N SER A 69 -0.37 4.20 14.87
CA SER A 69 -0.56 3.88 16.28
C SER A 69 -1.66 2.83 16.48
N VAL A 70 -2.80 2.97 15.80
CA VAL A 70 -3.88 1.96 15.85
C VAL A 70 -3.42 0.65 15.24
N ASN A 71 -2.73 0.66 14.09
CA ASN A 71 -2.16 -0.54 13.48
C ASN A 71 -1.20 -1.27 14.45
N ALA A 72 -0.31 -0.54 15.13
CA ALA A 72 0.61 -1.12 16.11
C ALA A 72 -0.14 -1.71 17.31
N ILE A 73 -1.12 -1.01 17.86
CA ILE A 73 -1.95 -1.49 18.97
C ILE A 73 -2.71 -2.76 18.56
N THR A 74 -3.34 -2.79 17.38
CA THR A 74 -4.03 -3.97 16.86
C THR A 74 -3.07 -5.15 16.71
N ALA A 75 -1.88 -4.94 16.15
CA ALA A 75 -0.88 -6.00 16.02
C ALA A 75 -0.43 -6.54 17.39
N LEU A 76 -0.26 -5.68 18.39
CA LEU A 76 0.07 -6.08 19.76
C LEU A 76 -1.05 -6.90 20.40
N ILE A 77 -2.30 -6.46 20.27
CA ILE A 77 -3.47 -7.17 20.80
C ILE A 77 -3.60 -8.55 20.15
N CYS A 78 -3.56 -8.62 18.82
CA CYS A 78 -3.66 -9.88 18.09
C CYS A 78 -2.48 -10.82 18.36
N SER A 79 -1.27 -10.28 18.56
CA SER A 79 -0.10 -11.06 18.98
C SER A 79 -0.32 -11.73 20.34
N LYS A 80 -0.86 -11.00 21.32
CA LYS A 80 -1.15 -11.53 22.66
C LYS A 80 -2.14 -12.69 22.61
N PHE A 81 -3.22 -12.56 21.83
CA PHE A 81 -4.17 -13.66 21.59
C PHE A 81 -3.56 -14.86 20.86
N ASN A 82 -2.48 -14.65 20.10
CA ASN A 82 -1.78 -15.70 19.37
C ASN A 82 -0.51 -16.21 20.10
N GLY A 83 -0.51 -16.16 21.43
CA GLY A 83 0.58 -16.66 22.28
C GLY A 83 1.87 -15.85 22.16
N ASN A 84 1.75 -14.53 22.22
CA ASN A 84 2.84 -13.54 22.10
C ASN A 84 3.74 -13.79 20.88
N ALA A 85 3.13 -13.84 19.70
CA ALA A 85 3.84 -14.13 18.46
C ALA A 85 4.98 -13.15 18.14
N ILE A 86 4.91 -11.90 18.64
CA ILE A 86 5.98 -10.90 18.55
C ILE A 86 7.29 -11.39 19.19
N ASP A 87 7.24 -12.14 20.28
CA ASP A 87 8.44 -12.61 21.01
C ASP A 87 9.20 -13.69 20.23
N LYS A 88 8.54 -14.31 19.24
CA LYS A 88 9.12 -15.32 18.36
C LYS A 88 9.83 -14.71 17.16
N ASP A 89 9.68 -13.41 16.93
CA ASP A 89 10.31 -12.69 15.82
C ASP A 89 11.81 -12.52 16.09
N THR A 90 12.65 -13.02 15.17
CA THR A 90 14.11 -13.01 15.31
C THR A 90 14.76 -11.83 14.59
N VAL A 91 13.99 -10.94 13.96
CA VAL A 91 14.51 -9.81 13.20
C VAL A 91 15.11 -8.76 14.15
N PRO A 92 16.35 -8.29 13.90
CA PRO A 92 16.92 -7.16 14.62
C PRO A 92 16.04 -5.92 14.52
N ARG A 93 15.74 -5.29 15.67
CA ARG A 93 14.86 -4.10 15.72
C ARG A 93 15.37 -2.93 14.87
N THR A 94 16.68 -2.84 14.66
CA THR A 94 17.31 -1.86 13.76
C THR A 94 16.87 -2.02 12.31
N ASN A 95 16.67 -3.26 11.83
CA ASN A 95 16.15 -3.49 10.49
C ASN A 95 14.71 -2.97 10.36
N TYR A 96 13.87 -3.21 11.37
CA TYR A 96 12.52 -2.65 11.39
C TYR A 96 12.52 -1.12 11.42
N ALA A 97 13.40 -0.50 12.20
CA ALA A 97 13.57 0.95 12.24
C ALA A 97 13.93 1.52 10.86
N ILE A 98 14.89 0.92 10.15
CA ILE A 98 15.30 1.35 8.80
C ILE A 98 14.14 1.18 7.80
N ILE A 99 13.46 0.03 7.81
CA ILE A 99 12.33 -0.25 6.92
C ILE A 99 11.17 0.73 7.19
N ALA A 100 10.93 1.08 8.46
CA ALA A 100 9.88 1.99 8.87
C ALA A 100 10.06 3.41 8.29
N ILE A 101 11.29 3.86 8.02
CA ILE A 101 11.56 5.14 7.35
C ILE A 101 11.02 5.12 5.92
N SER A 102 11.41 4.11 5.13
CA SER A 102 10.94 3.95 3.75
C SER A 102 9.42 3.79 3.70
N TYR A 103 8.86 3.03 4.63
CA TYR A 103 7.42 2.82 4.76
C TYR A 103 6.67 4.12 5.10
N LEU A 104 7.21 4.93 6.01
CA LEU A 104 6.65 6.23 6.39
C LEU A 104 6.70 7.23 5.23
N VAL A 105 7.84 7.34 4.53
CA VAL A 105 7.97 8.20 3.33
C VAL A 105 6.90 7.83 2.30
N ALA A 106 6.68 6.54 2.07
CA ALA A 106 5.67 6.07 1.13
C ALA A 106 4.25 6.46 1.56
N MET A 107 3.90 6.31 2.84
CA MET A 107 2.59 6.68 3.37
C MET A 107 2.35 8.19 3.35
N LEU A 108 3.32 9.00 3.80
CA LEU A 108 3.17 10.45 3.87
C LEU A 108 3.00 11.07 2.49
N THR A 109 3.91 10.78 1.57
CA THR A 109 3.86 11.32 0.20
C THR A 109 2.59 10.88 -0.53
N SER A 110 2.16 9.63 -0.33
CA SER A 110 0.86 9.17 -0.83
C SER A 110 -0.29 10.00 -0.29
N ASN A 111 -0.44 10.13 1.02
CA ASN A 111 -1.58 10.81 1.61
C ASN A 111 -1.57 12.30 1.24
N SER A 112 -0.41 12.94 1.20
CA SER A 112 -0.26 14.32 0.74
C SER A 112 -0.63 14.51 -0.74
N ALA A 113 -0.49 13.48 -1.58
CA ALA A 113 -0.91 13.56 -2.98
C ALA A 113 -2.43 13.78 -3.12
N LEU A 114 -3.26 13.30 -2.17
CA LEU A 114 -4.73 13.50 -2.22
C LEU A 114 -5.17 14.96 -2.14
N LYS A 115 -4.30 15.84 -1.66
CA LYS A 115 -4.55 17.29 -1.69
C LYS A 115 -4.48 17.87 -3.12
N HIS A 116 -3.84 17.16 -4.04
CA HIS A 116 -3.51 17.64 -5.38
C HIS A 116 -4.13 16.78 -6.50
N VAL A 117 -4.37 15.50 -6.24
CA VAL A 117 -4.97 14.57 -7.20
C VAL A 117 -6.22 13.90 -6.64
N PRO A 118 -7.25 13.64 -7.48
CA PRO A 118 -8.40 12.84 -7.08
C PRO A 118 -8.00 11.44 -6.61
N TYR A 119 -8.81 10.85 -5.73
CA TYR A 119 -8.57 9.52 -5.19
C TYR A 119 -8.41 8.43 -6.28
N PRO A 120 -9.22 8.38 -7.35
CA PRO A 120 -9.01 7.39 -8.42
C PRO A 120 -7.64 7.51 -9.10
N THR A 121 -7.17 8.73 -9.36
CA THR A 121 -5.84 9.01 -9.91
C THR A 121 -4.75 8.56 -8.95
N GLN A 122 -4.91 8.82 -7.65
CA GLN A 122 -3.98 8.35 -6.63
C GLN A 122 -3.90 6.82 -6.60
N VAL A 123 -5.04 6.13 -6.61
CA VAL A 123 -5.10 4.66 -6.58
C VAL A 123 -4.47 4.05 -7.83
N LEU A 124 -4.76 4.60 -9.02
CA LEU A 124 -4.15 4.18 -10.28
C LEU A 124 -2.63 4.41 -10.25
N GLY A 125 -2.20 5.63 -9.89
CA GLY A 125 -0.79 5.98 -9.77
C GLY A 125 -0.05 5.04 -8.82
N LYS A 126 -0.59 4.78 -7.61
CA LYS A 126 -0.01 3.83 -6.66
C LYS A 126 0.04 2.38 -7.16
N SER A 127 -0.73 2.04 -8.19
CA SER A 127 -0.70 0.72 -8.83
C SER A 127 0.52 0.55 -9.75
N CYS A 128 1.09 1.66 -10.21
CA CYS A 128 2.21 1.69 -11.14
C CYS A 128 3.59 1.48 -10.48
N LYS A 129 3.62 0.90 -9.26
CA LYS A 129 4.82 0.51 -8.52
C LYS A 129 5.87 -0.27 -9.35
N PRO A 130 5.49 -1.17 -10.30
CA PRO A 130 6.48 -1.87 -11.11
C PRO A 130 7.36 -0.96 -11.97
N ILE A 131 6.87 0.23 -12.38
CA ILE A 131 7.63 1.17 -13.23
C ILE A 131 8.93 1.62 -12.54
N PRO A 132 8.88 2.33 -11.39
CA PRO A 132 10.10 2.79 -10.73
C PRO A 132 10.97 1.63 -10.24
N ILE A 133 10.38 0.51 -9.80
CA ILE A 133 11.16 -0.68 -9.38
C ILE A 133 12.00 -1.23 -10.54
N MET A 134 11.43 -1.30 -11.74
CA MET A 134 12.15 -1.81 -12.90
C MET A 134 13.29 -0.87 -13.28
N ILE A 135 13.03 0.44 -13.34
CA ILE A 135 14.04 1.47 -13.64
C ILE A 135 15.21 1.38 -12.64
N LEU A 136 14.90 1.40 -11.34
CA LEU A 136 15.92 1.30 -10.30
C LEU A 136 16.68 -0.03 -10.33
N GLY A 137 15.98 -1.12 -10.66
CA GLY A 137 16.61 -2.43 -10.77
C GLY A 137 17.59 -2.53 -11.94
N VAL A 138 17.31 -1.88 -13.07
CA VAL A 138 18.23 -1.83 -14.22
C VAL A 138 19.40 -0.89 -13.93
N LEU A 139 19.13 0.32 -13.43
CA LEU A 139 20.15 1.36 -13.25
C LEU A 139 21.12 1.07 -12.09
N PHE A 140 20.59 0.63 -10.94
CA PHE A 140 21.39 0.52 -9.70
C PHE A 140 21.72 -0.92 -9.32
N ALA A 141 20.93 -1.89 -9.76
CA ALA A 141 21.14 -3.30 -9.43
C ALA A 141 21.59 -4.15 -10.62
N SER A 142 21.85 -3.53 -11.78
CA SER A 142 22.26 -4.18 -13.04
C SER A 142 21.43 -5.42 -13.37
N LYS A 143 20.13 -5.40 -13.04
CA LYS A 143 19.23 -6.53 -13.26
C LYS A 143 18.75 -6.52 -14.70
N HIS A 144 18.84 -7.68 -15.34
CA HIS A 144 18.19 -7.93 -16.62
C HIS A 144 16.84 -8.59 -16.40
N TYR A 145 15.79 -8.00 -16.98
CA TYR A 145 14.44 -8.55 -16.96
C TYR A 145 14.11 -9.22 -18.30
N ASN A 146 13.15 -10.16 -18.28
CA ASN A 146 12.64 -10.76 -19.51
C ASN A 146 11.90 -9.69 -20.34
N ILE A 147 11.99 -9.75 -21.67
CA ILE A 147 11.35 -8.81 -22.59
C ILE A 147 9.84 -8.63 -22.32
N LYS A 148 9.14 -9.69 -21.92
CA LYS A 148 7.72 -9.61 -21.52
C LYS A 148 7.46 -8.59 -20.41
N LYS A 149 8.39 -8.47 -19.45
CA LYS A 149 8.27 -7.53 -18.33
C LYS A 149 8.40 -6.08 -18.80
N TYR A 150 9.29 -5.81 -19.74
CA TYR A 150 9.38 -4.51 -20.41
C TYR A 150 8.09 -4.19 -21.17
N LEU A 151 7.51 -5.15 -21.88
CA LEU A 151 6.22 -4.98 -22.57
C LEU A 151 5.07 -4.65 -21.60
N TYR A 152 4.98 -5.35 -20.46
CA TYR A 152 3.96 -5.02 -19.45
C TYR A 152 4.15 -3.62 -18.87
N VAL A 153 5.38 -3.22 -18.56
CA VAL A 153 5.65 -1.86 -18.08
C VAL A 153 5.33 -0.80 -19.14
N LEU A 154 5.64 -1.07 -20.41
CA LEU A 154 5.28 -0.18 -21.51
C LEU A 154 3.76 -0.02 -21.64
N LEU A 155 3.00 -1.11 -21.53
CA LEU A 155 1.53 -1.06 -21.51
C LEU A 155 1.00 -0.25 -20.33
N ILE A 156 1.58 -0.39 -19.13
CA ILE A 156 1.21 0.43 -17.96
C ILE A 156 1.45 1.91 -18.27
N VAL A 157 2.61 2.28 -18.82
CA VAL A 157 2.92 3.68 -19.18
C VAL A 157 1.92 4.23 -20.19
N ILE A 158 1.62 3.48 -21.26
CA ILE A 158 0.61 3.86 -22.26
C ILE A 158 -0.76 4.06 -21.61
N GLY A 159 -1.19 3.13 -20.75
CA GLY A 159 -2.46 3.22 -20.05
C GLY A 159 -2.54 4.45 -19.12
N VAL A 160 -1.45 4.80 -18.42
CA VAL A 160 -1.38 6.02 -17.60
C VAL A 160 -1.45 7.28 -18.47
N ILE A 161 -0.78 7.31 -19.63
CA ILE A 161 -0.85 8.45 -20.56
C ILE A 161 -2.28 8.64 -21.06
N ILE A 162 -2.97 7.55 -21.45
CA ILE A 162 -4.37 7.59 -21.88
C ILE A 162 -5.29 8.05 -20.74
N PHE A 163 -5.05 7.57 -19.51
CA PHE A 163 -5.83 7.97 -18.35
C PHE A 163 -5.66 9.45 -17.99
N SER A 164 -4.43 9.95 -18.06
CA SER A 164 -4.09 11.34 -17.75
C SER A 164 -4.43 12.31 -18.87
N TYR A 165 -4.87 11.81 -20.04
CA TYR A 165 -5.28 12.65 -21.15
C TYR A 165 -6.55 13.44 -20.77
N LYS A 166 -6.34 14.71 -20.44
CA LYS A 166 -7.42 15.70 -20.34
C LYS A 166 -7.52 16.36 -21.71
N GLY A 167 -8.53 16.00 -22.49
CA GLY A 167 -8.75 16.59 -23.81
C GLY A 167 -8.89 18.10 -23.71
N ASN A 168 -7.82 18.83 -23.96
CA ASN A 168 -7.86 20.29 -24.07
C ASN A 168 -7.90 20.66 -25.55
N LYS A 169 -8.79 21.62 -25.85
CA LYS A 169 -8.93 22.29 -27.15
C LYS A 169 -7.56 22.60 -27.75
N VAL A 170 -7.43 22.30 -29.03
CA VAL A 170 -6.31 22.65 -29.93
C VAL A 170 -5.88 24.09 -29.64
N GLY A 171 -4.76 24.30 -28.94
CA GLY A 171 -4.30 25.66 -28.61
C GLY A 171 -3.30 25.85 -27.47
N SER A 172 -2.99 24.85 -26.66
CA SER A 172 -1.82 24.92 -25.76
C SER A 172 -0.92 23.74 -26.00
N THR A 173 0.36 24.03 -26.23
CA THR A 173 1.48 23.08 -26.33
C THR A 173 1.43 22.09 -25.17
N GLY A 174 0.78 20.95 -25.42
CA GLY A 174 0.43 19.92 -24.44
C GLY A 174 1.63 19.06 -24.07
N GLY A 175 2.56 19.65 -23.32
CA GLY A 175 3.54 18.89 -22.54
C GLY A 175 2.86 18.09 -21.43
N PHE A 176 3.46 16.98 -21.04
CA PHE A 176 3.08 16.26 -19.83
C PHE A 176 3.27 17.21 -18.63
N ASN A 177 2.20 17.81 -18.13
CA ASN A 177 2.25 18.62 -16.90
C ASN A 177 2.34 17.67 -15.71
N PHE A 178 3.56 17.24 -15.40
CA PHE A 178 3.85 16.44 -14.21
C PHE A 178 3.65 17.33 -12.98
N GLY A 179 2.47 17.23 -12.36
CA GLY A 179 2.10 18.02 -11.21
C GLY A 179 2.79 17.56 -9.92
N TYR A 180 2.66 18.39 -8.89
CA TYR A 180 3.22 18.10 -7.57
C TYR A 180 2.64 16.82 -6.96
N GLY A 181 1.35 16.52 -7.20
CA GLY A 181 0.73 15.27 -6.74
C GLY A 181 1.30 14.03 -7.41
N GLU A 182 1.54 14.06 -8.72
CA GLU A 182 2.17 12.99 -9.48
C GLU A 182 3.62 12.77 -9.04
N PHE A 183 4.35 13.84 -8.71
CA PHE A 183 5.69 13.76 -8.10
C PHE A 183 5.68 13.04 -6.77
N LEU A 184 4.76 13.42 -5.88
CA LEU A 184 4.58 12.75 -4.59
C LEU A 184 4.25 11.26 -4.75
N LEU A 185 3.43 10.90 -5.75
CA LEU A 185 3.16 9.50 -6.08
C LEU A 185 4.41 8.76 -6.55
N LEU A 186 5.27 9.36 -7.37
CA LEU A 186 6.52 8.72 -7.81
C LEU A 186 7.46 8.43 -6.63
N ILE A 187 7.61 9.37 -5.70
CA ILE A 187 8.37 9.16 -4.45
C ILE A 187 7.72 8.04 -3.63
N SER A 188 6.39 8.08 -3.48
CA SER A 188 5.64 7.09 -2.72
C SER A 188 5.86 5.67 -3.25
N LEU A 189 5.76 5.49 -4.56
CA LEU A 189 5.94 4.20 -5.25
C LEU A 189 7.37 3.66 -5.10
N THR A 190 8.35 4.54 -5.20
CA THR A 190 9.77 4.20 -5.04
C THR A 190 10.04 3.73 -3.63
N ALA A 191 9.57 4.49 -2.63
CA ALA A 191 9.69 4.13 -1.23
C ALA A 191 8.91 2.85 -0.89
N ASP A 192 7.70 2.64 -1.44
CA ASP A 192 6.96 1.37 -1.32
C ASP A 192 7.76 0.20 -1.94
N GLY A 193 8.46 0.44 -3.05
CA GLY A 193 9.35 -0.53 -3.71
C GLY A 193 10.49 -0.95 -2.81
N THR A 194 11.21 0.02 -2.26
CA THR A 194 12.30 -0.18 -1.30
C THR A 194 11.83 -0.90 -0.04
N THR A 195 10.68 -0.50 0.54
CA THR A 195 10.08 -1.16 1.70
C THR A 195 9.84 -2.65 1.43
N GLY A 196 9.24 -2.99 0.29
CA GLY A 196 8.99 -4.38 -0.10
C GLY A 196 10.29 -5.17 -0.30
N ALA A 197 11.30 -4.58 -0.95
CA ALA A 197 12.58 -5.24 -1.17
C ALA A 197 13.34 -5.52 0.14
N LEU A 198 13.29 -4.58 1.09
CA LEU A 198 13.89 -4.75 2.42
C LEU A 198 13.11 -5.77 3.27
N GLN A 199 11.78 -5.77 3.22
CA GLN A 199 10.94 -6.79 3.85
C GLN A 199 11.25 -8.19 3.32
N ASP A 200 11.41 -8.32 1.99
CA ASP A 200 11.74 -9.60 1.36
C ASP A 200 13.12 -10.11 1.77
N ARG A 201 14.11 -9.21 1.89
CA ARG A 201 15.44 -9.57 2.40
C ARG A 201 15.35 -10.03 3.86
N MET A 202 14.68 -9.25 4.69
CA MET A 202 14.48 -9.55 6.10
C MET A 202 13.82 -10.92 6.31
N ARG A 203 12.78 -11.25 5.53
CA ARG A 203 12.08 -12.54 5.59
C ARG A 203 12.90 -13.74 5.11
N ARG A 204 13.91 -13.52 4.27
CA ARG A 204 14.85 -14.59 3.86
C ARG A 204 15.90 -14.86 4.93
N ASP A 205 16.37 -13.80 5.57
CA ASP A 205 17.51 -13.87 6.48
C ASP A 205 17.08 -14.20 7.93
N HIS A 206 15.82 -13.93 8.30
CA HIS A 206 15.30 -14.07 9.66
C HIS A 206 13.87 -14.62 9.67
N TYR A 207 13.46 -15.25 10.78
CA TYR A 207 12.06 -15.59 11.01
C TYR A 207 11.29 -14.34 11.43
N SER A 208 10.35 -13.91 10.59
CA SER A 208 9.49 -12.74 10.81
C SER A 208 8.03 -13.19 10.86
N ASP A 209 7.40 -13.04 12.03
CA ASP A 209 5.97 -13.29 12.20
C ASP A 209 5.15 -12.10 11.70
N LYS A 210 3.94 -12.35 11.19
CA LYS A 210 3.04 -11.31 10.67
C LYS A 210 2.75 -10.22 11.70
N TRP A 211 2.54 -10.59 12.96
CA TRP A 211 2.23 -9.65 14.02
C TRP A 211 3.48 -8.88 14.46
N GLY A 212 4.63 -9.55 14.53
CA GLY A 212 5.94 -8.90 14.75
C GLY A 212 6.25 -7.84 13.69
N MET A 213 6.15 -8.23 12.42
CA MET A 213 6.40 -7.37 11.27
C MET A 213 5.46 -6.15 11.25
N MET A 214 4.15 -6.36 11.47
CA MET A 214 3.17 -5.28 11.54
C MET A 214 3.40 -4.36 12.74
N PHE A 215 3.69 -4.92 13.91
CA PHE A 215 3.90 -4.18 15.15
C PHE A 215 5.14 -3.29 15.06
N PHE A 216 6.32 -3.85 14.82
CA PHE A 216 7.57 -3.09 14.87
C PHE A 216 7.63 -2.01 13.79
N MET A 217 7.17 -2.31 12.57
CA MET A 217 7.13 -1.30 11.50
C MET A 217 6.23 -0.12 11.86
N ASN A 218 4.99 -0.39 12.30
CA ASN A 218 4.06 0.68 12.66
C ASN A 218 4.51 1.40 13.94
N MET A 219 5.07 0.71 14.93
CA MET A 219 5.59 1.31 16.16
C MET A 219 6.73 2.30 15.89
N PHE A 220 7.75 1.90 15.10
CA PHE A 220 8.83 2.83 14.73
C PHE A 220 8.30 4.00 13.89
N SER A 221 7.37 3.74 12.95
CA SER A 221 6.71 4.82 12.20
C SER A 221 5.94 5.78 13.12
N SER A 222 5.22 5.28 14.13
CA SER A 222 4.53 6.12 15.12
C SER A 222 5.50 6.99 15.92
N ILE A 223 6.65 6.45 16.32
CA ILE A 223 7.68 7.20 17.05
C ILE A 223 8.23 8.34 16.18
N TYR A 224 8.62 8.04 14.94
CA TYR A 224 9.12 9.05 14.01
C TYR A 224 8.07 10.12 13.71
N LEU A 225 6.81 9.73 13.51
CA LEU A 225 5.71 10.65 13.28
C LEU A 225 5.39 11.50 14.50
N CYS A 226 5.48 10.95 15.72
CA CYS A 226 5.29 11.70 16.95
C CYS A 226 6.28 12.86 17.04
N VAL A 227 7.56 12.59 16.82
CA VAL A 227 8.60 13.63 16.81
C VAL A 227 8.34 14.65 15.70
N TYR A 228 8.06 14.18 14.48
CA TYR A 228 7.90 15.07 13.34
C TYR A 228 6.62 15.93 13.38
N THR A 229 5.51 15.38 13.91
CA THR A 229 4.25 16.11 14.03
C THR A 229 4.29 17.17 15.13
N ILE A 230 5.09 16.96 16.18
CA ILE A 230 5.35 17.97 17.22
C ILE A 230 6.24 19.06 16.65
N TYR A 231 7.34 18.69 15.97
CA TYR A 231 8.28 19.64 15.38
C TYR A 231 7.64 20.54 14.31
N SER A 232 6.81 19.96 13.42
CA SER A 232 6.11 20.72 12.37
C SER A 232 5.00 21.63 12.89
N GLY A 233 4.54 21.44 14.13
CA GLY A 233 3.39 22.14 14.69
C GLY A 233 2.02 21.67 14.15
N GLU A 234 1.99 20.74 13.18
CA GLU A 234 0.73 20.23 12.61
C GLU A 234 -0.18 19.59 13.68
N LEU A 235 0.40 19.03 14.75
CA LEU A 235 -0.38 18.40 15.82
C LEU A 235 -1.27 19.41 16.56
N PHE A 236 -0.77 20.63 16.80
CA PHE A 236 -1.53 21.67 17.49
C PHE A 236 -2.64 22.23 16.59
N GLY A 237 -2.34 22.44 15.31
CA GLY A 237 -3.35 22.82 14.32
C GLY A 237 -4.44 21.76 14.17
N PHE A 238 -4.04 20.48 14.12
CA PHE A 238 -4.96 19.35 14.09
C PHE A 238 -5.86 19.29 15.32
N TYR A 239 -5.31 19.51 16.51
CA TYR A 239 -6.10 19.56 17.75
C TYR A 239 -7.14 20.69 17.70
N GLY A 240 -6.76 21.89 17.25
CA GLY A 240 -7.71 22.99 17.04
C GLY A 240 -8.81 22.65 16.05
N PHE A 241 -8.44 22.04 14.92
CA PHE A 241 -9.38 21.61 13.88
C PHE A 241 -10.37 20.55 14.40
N VAL A 242 -9.87 19.51 15.08
CA VAL A 242 -10.72 18.46 15.67
C VAL A 242 -11.63 19.04 16.74
N LYS A 243 -11.14 19.97 17.57
CA LYS A 243 -11.95 20.66 18.59
C LYS A 243 -13.15 21.38 17.97
N LYS A 244 -12.96 22.01 16.80
CA LYS A 244 -14.00 22.68 16.03
C LYS A 244 -14.92 21.70 15.30
N HIS A 245 -14.34 20.62 14.75
CA HIS A 245 -15.01 19.65 13.89
C HIS A 245 -14.86 18.22 14.40
N MET A 246 -15.63 17.85 15.42
CA MET A 246 -15.57 16.51 16.04
C MET A 246 -15.85 15.36 15.06
N GLU A 247 -16.66 15.61 14.03
CA GLU A 247 -16.92 14.64 12.96
C GLU A 247 -15.64 14.17 12.25
N ALA A 248 -14.64 15.05 12.09
CA ALA A 248 -13.37 14.71 11.48
C ALA A 248 -12.60 13.69 12.32
N PHE A 249 -12.66 13.81 13.65
CA PHE A 249 -12.00 12.88 14.55
C PHE A 249 -12.58 11.48 14.45
N TYR A 250 -13.91 11.36 14.43
CA TYR A 250 -14.58 10.06 14.25
C TYR A 250 -14.25 9.43 12.90
N LEU A 251 -14.16 10.22 11.84
CA LEU A 251 -13.73 9.74 10.52
C LEU A 251 -12.28 9.25 10.54
N ILE A 252 -11.36 9.96 11.19
CA ILE A 252 -9.95 9.58 11.29
C ILE A 252 -9.75 8.31 12.13
N MET A 253 -10.48 8.17 13.24
CA MET A 253 -10.44 6.94 14.03
C MET A 253 -11.03 5.76 13.27
N SER A 254 -12.15 5.97 12.57
CA SER A 254 -12.76 4.94 11.72
C SER A 254 -11.82 4.53 10.58
N LEU A 255 -11.13 5.50 9.97
CA LEU A 255 -10.11 5.27 8.95
C LEU A 255 -8.95 4.43 9.50
N SER A 256 -8.48 4.76 10.71
CA SER A 256 -7.39 4.04 11.38
C SER A 256 -7.77 2.60 11.73
N CYS A 257 -9.00 2.37 12.18
CA CYS A 257 -9.54 1.02 12.41
C CYS A 257 -9.67 0.22 11.09
N ALA A 258 -10.16 0.84 10.02
CA ALA A 258 -10.25 0.21 8.70
C ALA A 258 -8.86 -0.14 8.13
N SER A 259 -7.87 0.75 8.33
CA SER A 259 -6.46 0.48 8.05
C SER A 259 -5.96 -0.75 8.81
N ALA A 260 -6.19 -0.80 10.13
CA ALA A 260 -5.72 -1.89 10.96
C ALA A 260 -6.31 -3.24 10.54
N LEU A 261 -7.62 -3.28 10.27
CA LEU A 261 -8.30 -4.47 9.73
C LEU A 261 -7.64 -4.94 8.43
N GLY A 262 -7.44 -4.03 7.47
CA GLY A 262 -6.80 -4.35 6.19
C GLY A 262 -5.36 -4.84 6.37
N GLN A 263 -4.58 -4.20 7.26
CA GLN A 263 -3.19 -4.56 7.52
C GLN A 263 -3.05 -5.98 8.08
N CYS A 264 -3.93 -6.40 9.00
CA CYS A 264 -3.92 -7.77 9.51
C CYS A 264 -3.89 -8.80 8.37
N PHE A 265 -4.71 -8.59 7.34
CA PHE A 265 -4.76 -9.49 6.18
C PHE A 265 -3.61 -9.28 5.19
N ILE A 266 -3.08 -8.06 5.04
CA ILE A 266 -1.88 -7.81 4.22
C ILE A 266 -0.68 -8.56 4.78
N PHE A 267 -0.37 -8.35 6.06
CA PHE A 267 0.76 -9.00 6.72
C PHE A 267 0.57 -10.52 6.76
N LYS A 268 -0.66 -11.02 7.01
CA LYS A 268 -0.97 -12.44 6.86
C LYS A 268 -0.71 -12.95 5.43
N THR A 269 -1.13 -12.22 4.40
CA THR A 269 -0.93 -12.63 3.00
C THR A 269 0.54 -12.66 2.61
N VAL A 270 1.30 -11.62 3.00
CA VAL A 270 2.75 -11.56 2.75
C VAL A 270 3.47 -12.71 3.44
N THR A 271 3.07 -13.03 4.68
CA THR A 271 3.70 -14.11 5.45
C THR A 271 3.36 -15.51 4.93
N GLU A 272 2.09 -15.81 4.63
CA GLU A 272 1.60 -17.15 4.24
C GLU A 272 1.74 -17.45 2.74
N PHE A 273 1.51 -16.47 1.87
CA PHE A 273 1.44 -16.65 0.40
C PHE A 273 2.50 -15.87 -0.38
N GLY A 274 3.31 -15.10 0.34
CA GLY A 274 4.37 -14.27 -0.21
C GLY A 274 3.91 -12.91 -0.74
N PRO A 275 4.86 -11.99 -0.95
CA PRO A 275 4.60 -10.63 -1.42
C PRO A 275 3.96 -10.58 -2.81
N LEU A 276 4.29 -11.53 -3.68
CA LEU A 276 3.78 -11.56 -5.04
C LEU A 276 2.27 -11.86 -5.09
N THR A 277 1.81 -12.83 -4.30
CA THR A 277 0.37 -13.10 -4.16
C THR A 277 -0.34 -11.89 -3.54
N CYS A 278 0.27 -11.24 -2.55
CA CYS A 278 -0.25 -9.99 -1.97
C CYS A 278 -0.38 -8.87 -3.02
N SER A 279 0.59 -8.75 -3.93
CA SER A 279 0.52 -7.78 -5.03
C SER A 279 -0.68 -8.02 -5.95
N ILE A 280 -0.99 -9.27 -6.30
CA ILE A 280 -2.17 -9.61 -7.12
C ILE A 280 -3.46 -9.20 -6.38
N VAL A 281 -3.58 -9.63 -5.12
CA VAL A 281 -4.77 -9.36 -4.29
C VAL A 281 -5.00 -7.85 -4.13
N THR A 282 -3.94 -7.09 -3.85
CA THR A 282 -4.04 -5.63 -3.69
C THR A 282 -4.35 -4.92 -5.00
N THR A 283 -3.88 -5.40 -6.14
CA THR A 283 -4.26 -4.88 -7.46
C THR A 283 -5.74 -5.08 -7.74
N ILE A 284 -6.29 -6.28 -7.49
CA ILE A 284 -7.73 -6.55 -7.63
C ILE A 284 -8.55 -5.62 -6.74
N ARG A 285 -8.15 -5.48 -5.47
CA ARG A 285 -8.78 -4.52 -4.56
C ARG A 285 -8.78 -3.10 -5.14
N LYS A 286 -7.66 -2.60 -5.68
CA LYS A 286 -7.56 -1.23 -6.20
C LYS A 286 -8.52 -0.97 -7.35
N ILE A 287 -8.76 -1.97 -8.21
CA ILE A 287 -9.80 -1.90 -9.26
C ILE A 287 -11.17 -1.67 -8.62
N ILE A 288 -11.52 -2.48 -7.61
CA ILE A 288 -12.79 -2.35 -6.87
C ILE A 288 -12.89 -0.97 -6.21
N SER A 289 -11.83 -0.47 -5.58
CA SER A 289 -11.83 0.83 -4.92
C SER A 289 -12.04 2.00 -5.91
N ILE A 290 -11.50 1.92 -7.12
CA ILE A 290 -11.75 2.94 -8.16
C ILE A 290 -13.21 2.92 -8.60
N ILE A 291 -13.77 1.74 -8.88
CA ILE A 291 -15.18 1.60 -9.29
C ILE A 291 -16.11 2.18 -8.20
N LEU A 292 -15.86 1.83 -6.94
CA LEU A 292 -16.67 2.32 -5.83
C LEU A 292 -16.50 3.81 -5.58
N SER A 293 -15.30 4.36 -5.73
CA SER A 293 -15.06 5.81 -5.64
C SER A 293 -15.86 6.57 -6.70
N VAL A 294 -15.86 6.07 -7.95
CA VAL A 294 -16.67 6.63 -9.05
C VAL A 294 -18.15 6.65 -8.73
N ILE A 295 -18.70 5.52 -8.24
CA ILE A 295 -20.12 5.40 -7.92
C ILE A 295 -20.50 6.26 -6.69
N ALA A 296 -19.67 6.25 -5.64
CA ALA A 296 -20.00 6.87 -4.37
C ALA A 296 -19.79 8.38 -4.33
N PHE A 297 -18.77 8.90 -5.03
CA PHE A 297 -18.42 10.32 -5.04
C PHE A 297 -18.73 11.02 -6.36
N GLY A 298 -19.35 10.31 -7.32
CA GLY A 298 -19.83 10.89 -8.57
C GLY A 298 -18.72 11.34 -9.53
N HIS A 299 -17.55 10.68 -9.51
CA HIS A 299 -16.48 11.00 -10.47
C HIS A 299 -16.90 10.60 -11.87
N PHE A 300 -16.91 11.54 -12.82
CA PHE A 300 -17.17 11.23 -14.22
C PHE A 300 -15.89 10.70 -14.87
N PHE A 301 -15.85 9.40 -15.17
CA PHE A 301 -14.79 8.80 -15.97
C PHE A 301 -15.05 9.06 -17.45
N SER A 302 -14.11 9.72 -18.12
CA SER A 302 -14.13 9.75 -19.58
C SER A 302 -13.90 8.35 -20.15
N THR A 303 -14.34 8.10 -21.38
CA THR A 303 -14.06 6.83 -22.08
C THR A 303 -12.55 6.55 -22.12
N GLN A 304 -11.72 7.58 -22.25
CA GLN A 304 -10.27 7.45 -22.22
C GLN A 304 -9.76 7.02 -20.84
N GLN A 305 -10.28 7.59 -19.75
CA GLN A 305 -9.95 7.17 -18.38
C GLN A 305 -10.35 5.72 -18.12
N ALA A 306 -11.51 5.28 -18.61
CA ALA A 306 -11.93 3.88 -18.50
C ALA A 306 -10.97 2.94 -19.26
N ILE A 307 -10.65 3.25 -20.53
CA ILE A 307 -9.71 2.47 -21.35
C ILE A 307 -8.32 2.43 -20.69
N GLY A 308 -7.79 3.58 -20.27
CA GLY A 308 -6.49 3.67 -19.59
C GLY A 308 -6.44 2.84 -18.32
N THR A 309 -7.51 2.88 -17.51
CA THR A 309 -7.65 2.06 -16.30
C THR A 309 -7.59 0.56 -16.63
N ILE A 310 -8.34 0.11 -17.64
CA ILE A 310 -8.37 -1.30 -18.06
C ILE A 310 -6.98 -1.75 -18.53
N ILE A 311 -6.29 -0.94 -19.33
CA ILE A 311 -4.95 -1.25 -19.83
C ILE A 311 -3.95 -1.38 -18.66
N VAL A 312 -3.93 -0.40 -17.74
CA VAL A 312 -3.02 -0.39 -16.59
C VAL A 312 -3.23 -1.63 -15.72
N PHE A 313 -4.46 -1.89 -15.31
CA PHE A 313 -4.74 -3.01 -14.41
C PHE A 313 -4.60 -4.37 -15.10
N GLY A 314 -4.94 -4.48 -16.39
CA GLY A 314 -4.69 -5.67 -17.18
C GLY A 314 -3.19 -5.99 -17.26
N ALA A 315 -2.35 -5.01 -17.59
CA ALA A 315 -0.91 -5.18 -17.65
C ALA A 315 -0.29 -5.52 -16.28
N LEU A 316 -0.76 -4.90 -15.20
CA LEU A 316 -0.31 -5.21 -13.83
C LEU A 316 -0.65 -6.64 -13.41
N LEU A 317 -1.85 -7.13 -13.74
CA LEU A 317 -2.24 -8.51 -13.45
C LEU A 317 -1.40 -9.50 -14.25
N LEU A 318 -1.15 -9.23 -15.53
CA LEU A 318 -0.31 -10.06 -16.38
C LEU A 318 1.14 -10.11 -15.87
N ASP A 319 1.73 -8.96 -15.49
CA ASP A 319 3.08 -8.91 -14.91
C ASP A 319 3.17 -9.71 -13.60
N ALA A 320 2.15 -9.59 -12.73
CA ALA A 320 2.13 -10.31 -11.47
C ALA A 320 1.97 -11.83 -11.65
N ILE A 321 1.15 -12.27 -12.61
CA ILE A 321 0.98 -13.70 -12.95
C ILE A 321 2.26 -14.28 -13.55
N GLU A 322 2.88 -13.60 -14.52
CA GLU A 322 4.12 -14.07 -15.15
C GLU A 322 5.28 -14.12 -14.15
N SER A 323 5.39 -13.11 -13.28
CA SER A 323 6.37 -13.09 -12.18
C SER A 323 6.20 -14.32 -11.26
N LYS A 324 4.96 -14.80 -11.07
CA LYS A 324 4.66 -15.96 -10.21
C LYS A 324 5.06 -17.26 -10.88
N LYS A 325 4.76 -17.38 -12.17
CA LYS A 325 5.18 -18.53 -13.00
C LYS A 325 6.71 -18.65 -13.05
N SER A 326 7.42 -17.54 -13.25
CA SER A 326 8.88 -17.51 -13.25
C SER A 326 9.48 -17.96 -11.91
N SER A 327 8.92 -17.51 -10.79
CA SER A 327 9.36 -17.95 -9.47
C SER A 327 9.13 -19.44 -9.24
N SER A 328 8.01 -20.00 -9.71
CA SER A 328 7.70 -21.43 -9.55
C SER A 328 8.62 -22.33 -10.39
N ASN A 329 8.98 -21.91 -11.60
CA ASN A 329 9.89 -22.68 -12.47
C ASN A 329 11.31 -22.73 -11.90
N LYS A 330 11.80 -21.66 -11.27
CA LYS A 330 13.12 -21.66 -10.61
C LYS A 330 13.22 -22.63 -9.44
N THR A 331 12.12 -22.91 -8.75
CA THR A 331 12.08 -23.86 -7.62
C THR A 331 12.03 -25.32 -8.08
N LYS A 332 11.46 -25.60 -9.27
CA LYS A 332 11.38 -26.97 -9.84
C LYS A 332 12.65 -27.42 -10.58
N GLY A 333 13.53 -26.49 -10.93
CA GLY A 333 14.79 -26.78 -11.65
C GLY A 333 16.03 -26.86 -10.76
N LYS A 334 15.86 -26.96 -9.44
CA LYS A 334 16.91 -27.26 -8.45
C LYS A 334 16.63 -28.61 -7.81
#